data_AF-A0A0M6XUP1-F1
#
_entry.id   AF-A0A0M6XUP1-F1
#
_cell.length_a   1.000
_cell.length_b   1.000
_cell.length_c   1.000
_cell.angle_alpha   90.00
_cell.angle_beta   90.00
_cell.angle_gamma   90.00
#
_symmetry.space_group_name_H-M   'P 1'
#
loop_
_entity.id
_entity.type
_entity.pdbx_description
1 polymer ?
#
loop_
_entity_poly.entity_id
_entity_poly.type
_entity_poly.pdbx_seq_one_letter_code
_entity_poly.pdbx_strand_id
1 'polypeptide(L)'
;MGLSVWAPVIGLALVSWVVPWLWSRILPEGVGWLLVIGLLSTAVLALVSAVGFYVLYGEAGATVLRGAPLHFALLSAKSGLLWGPVMVLSLANLPRGWKTMKW
;
A
#
# COMPACT_ATOMS: atom_id res chain seq x y z
N MET A 1 -16.81 -21.24 1.58
CA MET A 1 -15.96 -20.87 0.42
C MET A 1 -15.83 -19.36 0.16
N GLY A 2 -16.38 -18.46 0.99
CA GLY A 2 -16.28 -17.01 0.77
C GLY A 2 -15.08 -16.32 1.44
N LEU A 3 -14.59 -16.82 2.59
CA LEU A 3 -13.60 -16.12 3.42
C LEU A 3 -12.18 -16.04 2.80
N SER A 4 -11.85 -16.90 1.83
CA SER A 4 -10.50 -16.99 1.26
C SER A 4 -10.11 -15.80 0.39
N VAL A 5 -11.07 -15.20 -0.36
CA VAL A 5 -10.80 -14.04 -1.22
C VAL A 5 -10.85 -12.73 -0.45
N TRP A 6 -11.71 -12.64 0.58
CA TRP A 6 -11.84 -11.44 1.39
C TRP A 6 -10.65 -11.21 2.30
N ALA A 7 -10.01 -12.28 2.80
CA ALA A 7 -8.86 -12.17 3.69
C ALA A 7 -7.71 -11.30 3.11
N PRO A 8 -7.18 -11.53 1.89
CA PRO A 8 -6.12 -10.69 1.34
C PRO A 8 -6.60 -9.26 1.04
N VAL A 9 -7.86 -9.07 0.63
CA VAL A 9 -8.42 -7.75 0.33
C VAL A 9 -8.53 -6.91 1.61
N ILE A 10 -9.11 -7.48 2.68
CA ILE A 10 -9.24 -6.83 3.98
C ILE A 10 -7.86 -6.56 4.57
N GLY A 11 -6.95 -7.54 4.52
CA GLY A 11 -5.58 -7.38 4.99
C GLY A 11 -4.89 -6.22 4.28
N LEU A 12 -5.01 -6.15 2.96
CA LEU A 12 -4.39 -5.10 2.17
C LEU A 12 -5.01 -3.73 2.46
N ALA A 13 -6.33 -3.64 2.64
CA ALA A 13 -7.00 -2.41 3.06
C ALA A 13 -6.51 -1.93 4.43
N LEU A 14 -6.35 -2.83 5.41
CA LEU A 14 -5.82 -2.51 6.73
C LEU A 14 -4.38 -1.99 6.66
N VAL A 15 -3.51 -2.66 5.88
CA VAL A 15 -2.13 -2.20 5.69
C VAL A 15 -2.12 -0.82 5.02
N SER A 16 -3.01 -0.58 4.05
CA SER A 16 -3.13 0.71 3.35
C SER A 16 -3.50 1.87 4.26
N TRP A 17 -4.21 1.56 5.35
CA TRP A 17 -4.56 2.53 6.37
C TRP A 17 -3.47 2.73 7.42
N VAL A 18 -2.89 1.63 7.92
CA VAL A 18 -1.92 1.65 9.01
C VAL A 18 -0.57 2.23 8.56
N VAL A 19 -0.12 1.92 7.35
CA VAL A 19 1.23 2.30 6.89
C VAL A 19 1.42 3.83 6.81
N PRO A 20 0.54 4.62 6.16
CA PRO A 20 0.69 6.08 6.15
C PRO A 20 0.65 6.68 7.55
N TRP A 21 -0.20 6.15 8.42
CA TRP A 21 -0.31 6.58 9.82
C TRP A 21 0.97 6.28 10.60
N LEU A 22 1.62 5.14 10.38
CA LEU A 22 2.88 4.82 11.05
C LEU A 22 3.99 5.78 10.63
N TRP A 23 4.08 6.07 9.34
CA TRP A 23 5.03 7.06 8.82
C TRP A 23 4.79 8.46 9.40
N SER A 24 3.53 8.87 9.56
CA SER A 24 3.18 10.18 10.13
C SER A 24 3.54 10.33 11.61
N ARG A 25 3.86 9.24 12.32
CA ARG A 25 4.33 9.29 13.71
C ARG A 25 5.82 9.64 13.80
N ILE A 26 6.57 9.40 12.73
CA ILE A 26 8.03 9.49 12.70
C ILE A 26 8.48 10.68 11.85
N LEU A 27 7.76 10.94 10.75
CA LEU A 27 8.09 12.02 9.82
C LEU A 27 7.40 13.34 10.21
N PRO A 28 8.01 14.50 9.89
CA PRO A 28 7.43 15.80 10.19
C PRO A 28 6.11 16.08 9.47
N GLU A 29 5.37 17.08 9.96
CA GLU A 29 4.19 17.61 9.27
C GLU A 29 4.60 18.57 8.13
N GLY A 30 3.76 18.67 7.09
CA GLY A 30 3.93 19.60 5.98
C GLY A 30 3.63 18.98 4.62
N VAL A 31 3.26 19.81 3.62
CA VAL A 31 2.87 19.31 2.29
C VAL A 31 3.96 18.48 1.63
N GLY A 32 5.22 18.92 1.71
CA GLY A 32 6.35 18.16 1.18
C GLY A 32 6.51 16.79 1.87
N TRP A 33 6.37 16.74 3.19
CA TRP A 33 6.45 15.49 3.94
C TRP A 33 5.26 14.57 3.70
N LEU A 34 4.06 15.10 3.41
CA LEU A 34 2.92 14.28 2.99
C LEU A 34 3.20 13.54 1.69
N LEU A 35 3.87 14.17 0.73
CA LEU A 35 4.30 13.51 -0.51
C LEU A 35 5.31 12.40 -0.23
N VAL A 36 6.27 12.64 0.67
CA VAL A 36 7.24 11.62 1.10
C VAL A 36 6.54 10.44 1.77
N ILE A 37 5.60 10.70 2.70
CA ILE A 37 4.80 9.66 3.35
C ILE A 37 4.03 8.86 2.30
N GLY A 38 3.42 9.52 1.32
CA GLY A 38 2.69 8.86 0.24
C GLY A 38 3.58 7.98 -0.64
N LEU A 39 4.77 8.45 -0.99
CA LEU A 39 5.75 7.68 -1.76
C LEU A 39 6.24 6.44 -0.98
N LEU A 40 6.60 6.61 0.29
CA LEU A 40 7.04 5.50 1.16
C LEU A 40 5.91 4.48 1.37
N SER A 41 4.69 4.96 1.60
CA SER A 41 3.50 4.09 1.75
C SER A 41 3.23 3.31 0.46
N THR A 42 3.36 3.95 -0.70
CA THR A 42 3.23 3.31 -2.01
C THR A 42 4.27 2.21 -2.19
N ALA A 43 5.53 2.46 -1.87
CA ALA A 43 6.60 1.47 -1.98
C ALA A 43 6.34 0.26 -1.06
N VAL A 44 5.94 0.51 0.19
CA VAL A 44 5.61 -0.57 1.15
C VAL A 44 4.41 -1.37 0.68
N LEU A 45 3.32 -0.74 0.25
CA LEU A 45 2.13 -1.43 -0.25
C LEU A 45 2.42 -2.22 -1.52
N ALA A 46 3.24 -1.67 -2.41
CA ALA A 46 3.67 -2.38 -3.61
C ALA A 46 4.48 -3.63 -3.24
N LEU A 47 5.40 -3.52 -2.28
CA LEU A 47 6.19 -4.65 -1.81
C LEU A 47 5.32 -5.71 -1.13
N VAL A 48 4.44 -5.31 -0.21
CA VAL A 48 3.52 -6.21 0.50
C VAL A 48 2.61 -6.94 -0.49
N SER A 49 2.08 -6.23 -1.48
CA SER A 49 1.22 -6.82 -2.51
C SER A 49 2.00 -7.80 -3.39
N ALA A 50 3.22 -7.44 -3.82
CA ALA A 50 4.08 -8.32 -4.62
C ALA A 50 4.42 -9.62 -3.87
N VAL A 51 4.82 -9.51 -2.60
CA VAL A 51 5.08 -10.66 -1.72
C VAL A 51 3.81 -11.47 -1.50
N GLY A 52 2.68 -10.82 -1.26
CA GLY A 52 1.38 -11.48 -1.10
C GLY A 52 1.01 -12.31 -2.34
N PHE A 53 1.14 -11.73 -3.54
CA PHE A 53 0.90 -12.47 -4.79
C PHE A 53 1.90 -13.60 -4.99
N TYR A 54 3.18 -13.41 -4.66
CA TYR A 54 4.17 -14.48 -4.72
C TYR A 54 3.78 -15.67 -3.83
N VAL A 55 3.37 -15.40 -2.58
CA VAL A 55 2.91 -16.45 -1.66
C VAL A 55 1.63 -17.12 -2.16
N LEU A 56 0.68 -16.34 -2.70
CA LEU A 56 -0.57 -16.87 -3.26
C LEU A 56 -0.36 -17.75 -4.50
N TYR A 57 0.75 -17.58 -5.22
CA TYR A 57 1.14 -18.46 -6.33
C TYR A 57 1.67 -19.83 -5.85
N GLY A 58 1.97 -19.98 -4.55
CA GLY A 58 2.46 -21.24 -3.98
C GLY A 58 3.68 -21.79 -4.70
N GLU A 59 3.64 -23.07 -5.06
CA GLU A 59 4.73 -23.78 -5.76
C GLU A 59 5.10 -23.16 -7.11
N ALA A 60 4.15 -22.49 -7.79
CA ALA A 60 4.42 -21.84 -9.06
C ALA A 60 5.19 -20.51 -8.91
N GLY A 61 5.22 -19.92 -7.70
CA GLY A 61 5.79 -18.60 -7.45
C GLY A 61 7.27 -18.51 -7.84
N ALA A 62 8.07 -19.49 -7.45
CA ALA A 62 9.50 -19.54 -7.77
C ALA A 62 9.78 -19.75 -9.28
N THR A 63 8.91 -20.45 -9.98
CA THR A 63 9.02 -20.64 -11.44
C THR A 63 8.67 -19.37 -12.18
N VAL A 64 7.59 -18.69 -11.79
CA VAL A 64 7.17 -17.41 -12.38
C VAL A 64 8.19 -16.31 -12.09
N LEU A 65 8.73 -16.24 -10.87
CA LEU A 65 9.75 -15.25 -10.53
C LEU A 65 11.02 -15.41 -11.38
N ARG A 66 11.42 -16.64 -11.69
CA ARG A 66 12.58 -16.92 -12.56
C ARG A 66 12.31 -16.61 -14.04
N GLY A 67 11.11 -16.94 -14.54
CA GLY A 67 10.75 -16.69 -15.94
C GLY A 67 10.34 -15.25 -16.24
N ALA A 68 9.80 -14.54 -15.25
CA ALA A 68 9.28 -13.18 -15.39
C ALA A 68 9.47 -12.41 -14.07
N PRO A 69 10.69 -11.92 -13.76
CA PRO A 69 11.00 -11.30 -12.47
C PRO A 69 10.19 -10.04 -12.16
N LEU A 70 9.71 -9.35 -13.20
CA LEU A 70 8.86 -8.15 -13.06
C LEU A 70 7.37 -8.48 -12.90
N HIS A 71 6.95 -9.75 -13.03
CA HIS A 71 5.53 -10.13 -13.01
C HIS A 71 4.83 -9.68 -11.72
N PHE A 72 5.43 -9.98 -10.57
CA PHE A 72 4.85 -9.61 -9.27
C PHE A 72 4.86 -8.10 -9.02
N ALA A 73 5.86 -7.38 -9.55
CA ALA A 73 5.91 -5.92 -9.48
C ALA A 73 4.77 -5.28 -10.31
N LEU A 74 4.55 -5.76 -11.53
CA LEU A 74 3.45 -5.29 -12.38
C LEU A 74 2.08 -5.69 -11.82
N LEU A 75 1.96 -6.90 -11.30
CA LEU A 75 0.73 -7.37 -10.65
C LEU A 75 0.41 -6.55 -9.41
N SER A 76 1.43 -6.22 -8.62
CA SER A 76 1.34 -5.31 -7.49
C SER A 76 0.89 -3.91 -7.91
N ALA A 77 1.49 -3.33 -8.96
CA ALA A 77 1.08 -2.04 -9.48
C ALA A 77 -0.40 -2.02 -9.91
N LYS A 78 -0.87 -3.08 -10.60
CA LYS A 78 -2.29 -3.23 -10.97
C LYS A 78 -3.20 -3.35 -9.75
N SER A 79 -2.75 -4.03 -8.70
CA SER A 79 -3.49 -4.12 -7.43
C SER A 79 -3.61 -2.78 -6.69
N GLY A 80 -2.87 -1.75 -7.14
CA GLY A 80 -3.04 -0.36 -6.68
C GLY A 80 -4.44 0.19 -6.82
N LEU A 81 -5.27 -0.39 -7.70
CA LEU A 81 -6.69 -0.08 -7.78
C LEU A 81 -7.46 -0.45 -6.49
N LEU A 82 -6.97 -1.42 -5.72
CA LEU A 82 -7.57 -1.87 -4.45
C LEU A 82 -7.04 -1.04 -3.26
N TRP A 83 -5.72 -0.95 -3.11
CA TRP A 83 -5.12 -0.29 -1.96
C TRP A 83 -4.95 1.23 -2.10
N GLY A 84 -4.82 1.72 -3.34
CA GLY A 84 -4.56 3.13 -3.64
C GLY A 84 -5.61 4.08 -3.04
N PRO A 85 -6.92 3.87 -3.27
CA PRO A 85 -7.95 4.73 -2.72
C PRO A 85 -7.92 4.80 -1.19
N VAL A 86 -7.73 3.66 -0.51
CA VAL A 86 -7.65 3.60 0.96
C VAL A 86 -6.43 4.35 1.47
N MET A 87 -5.27 4.17 0.82
CA MET A 87 -4.04 4.87 1.16
C MET A 87 -4.16 6.38 0.97
N VAL A 88 -4.76 6.84 -0.14
CA VAL A 88 -4.98 8.26 -0.41
C VAL A 88 -5.92 8.89 0.62
N LEU A 89 -7.04 8.23 0.95
CA LEU A 89 -7.94 8.70 2.00
C LEU A 89 -7.24 8.76 3.37
N SER A 90 -6.37 7.80 3.65
CA SER A 90 -5.58 7.75 4.87
C SER A 90 -4.60 8.93 4.95
N LEU A 91 -3.90 9.23 3.85
CA LEU A 91 -3.02 10.41 3.73
C LEU A 91 -3.78 11.71 3.91
N ALA A 92 -4.95 11.85 3.28
CA ALA A 92 -5.77 13.06 3.33
C ALA A 92 -6.25 13.39 4.76
N ASN A 93 -6.31 12.38 5.64
CA ASN A 93 -6.71 12.55 7.04
C ASN A 93 -5.54 12.76 8.01
N LEU A 94 -4.28 12.70 7.55
CA LEU A 94 -3.11 12.90 8.41
C LEU A 94 -2.93 14.34 8.93
N PRO A 95 -3.16 15.40 8.12
CA PRO A 95 -2.79 16.75 8.52
C PRO A 95 -3.70 17.30 9.62
N ARG A 96 -3.12 17.57 10.79
CA ARG A 96 -3.86 18.05 11.97
C ARG A 96 -4.26 19.53 11.85
N GLY A 97 -3.46 20.32 11.13
CA GLY A 97 -3.59 21.78 11.01
C GLY A 97 -4.42 22.31 9.82
N TRP A 98 -4.96 21.46 8.94
CA TRP A 98 -5.69 21.91 7.74
C TRP A 98 -6.91 22.79 8.05
N LYS A 99 -7.50 22.66 9.24
CA LYS A 99 -8.66 23.48 9.64
C LYS A 99 -8.29 24.92 10.05
N THR A 100 -7.02 25.18 10.35
CA THR A 100 -6.53 26.46 10.87
C THR A 100 -5.68 27.25 9.88
N MET A 101 -5.23 26.63 8.79
CA MET A 101 -4.53 27.33 7.71
C MET A 101 -5.54 28.09 6.85
N LYS A 102 -5.53 29.42 6.93
CA LYS A 102 -6.12 30.29 5.91
C LYS A 102 -5.07 30.47 4.81
N TRP A 103 -5.38 30.01 3.61
CA TRP A 103 -4.59 30.23 2.40
C TRP A 103 -4.94 31.58 1.79
#